data_AF-A0A856MFY5-F1
#
_entry.id   AF-A0A856MFY5-F1
#
_cell.length_a   1.000
_cell.length_b   1.000
_cell.length_c   1.000
_cell.angle_alpha   90.00
_cell.angle_beta   90.00
_cell.angle_gamma   90.00
#
_symmetry.space_group_name_H-M   'P 1'
#
loop_
_entity.id
_entity.type
_entity.pdbx_description
1 polymer ?
#
loop_
_entity_poly.entity_id
_entity_poly.type
_entity_poly.pdbx_seq_one_letter_code
_entity_poly.pdbx_strand_id
1 'polypeptide(L)'
;MEPATLTAAAIATLVITKSFEKTGEIIGEKAWNEGEKLLLLLKRKEPDTAKTIELAQKQPLDYGKASLIGQQVEKAAKKDSEIAQAVSAVANEAQPQLTKTIIENWQGINVKGGTNSISGNTFNF
;
A
#
# COMPACT_ATOMS: atom_id res chain seq x y z
N MET A 1 -18.45 -9.82 -0.69
CA MET A 1 -17.11 -10.05 -1.25
C MET A 1 -16.15 -9.96 -0.08
N GLU A 2 -15.32 -10.99 0.14
CA GLU A 2 -14.26 -10.92 1.14
C GLU A 2 -13.28 -9.81 0.73
N PRO A 3 -12.84 -8.93 1.65
CA PRO A 3 -11.83 -7.94 1.32
C PRO A 3 -10.55 -8.68 0.92
N ALA A 4 -10.09 -8.50 -0.31
CA ALA A 4 -8.83 -9.07 -0.77
C ALA A 4 -7.72 -8.54 0.14
N THR A 5 -7.19 -9.41 1.01
CA THR A 5 -6.08 -9.05 1.90
C THR A 5 -4.82 -8.97 1.04
N LEU A 6 -4.24 -7.77 0.94
CA LEU A 6 -2.98 -7.60 0.20
C LEU A 6 -1.83 -8.25 0.97
N THR A 7 -0.98 -9.00 0.26
CA THR A 7 0.24 -9.54 0.87
C THR A 7 1.22 -8.41 1.20
N ALA A 8 2.11 -8.63 2.16
CA ALA A 8 3.16 -7.65 2.50
C ALA A 8 3.99 -7.23 1.26
N ALA A 9 4.27 -8.17 0.36
CA ALA A 9 4.98 -7.90 -0.89
C ALA A 9 4.15 -7.05 -1.87
N ALA A 10 2.84 -7.25 -1.95
CA ALA A 10 1.95 -6.41 -2.74
C ALA A 10 1.86 -4.99 -2.16
N ILE A 11 1.74 -4.86 -0.83
CA ILE A 11 1.78 -3.58 -0.12
C ILE A 11 3.10 -2.85 -0.42
N ALA A 12 4.23 -3.52 -0.22
CA ALA A 12 5.54 -2.96 -0.45
C ALA A 12 5.74 -2.52 -1.91
N THR A 13 5.22 -3.31 -2.85
CA THR A 13 5.23 -2.95 -4.27
C THR A 13 4.45 -1.67 -4.52
N LEU A 14 3.21 -1.58 -4.03
CA LEU A 14 2.37 -0.39 -4.19
C LEU A 14 2.99 0.88 -3.60
N VAL A 15 3.69 0.74 -2.46
CA VAL A 15 4.45 1.82 -1.83
C VAL A 15 5.57 2.28 -2.77
N ILE A 16 6.43 1.36 -3.23
CA ILE A 16 7.59 1.70 -4.07
C ILE A 16 7.16 2.26 -5.43
N THR A 17 6.08 1.73 -6.02
CA THR A 17 5.60 2.15 -7.33
C THR A 17 4.78 3.43 -7.29
N LYS A 18 4.65 4.08 -6.12
CA LYS A 18 3.84 5.29 -5.91
C LYS A 18 2.43 5.19 -6.50
N SER A 19 1.86 3.99 -6.58
CA SER A 19 0.61 3.77 -7.33
C SER A 19 -0.61 4.42 -6.68
N PHE A 20 -0.43 4.99 -5.48
CA PHE A 20 -1.40 5.83 -4.77
C PHE A 20 -1.39 7.31 -5.18
N GLU A 21 -0.57 7.78 -6.13
CA GLU A 21 -0.54 9.20 -6.53
C GLU A 21 -1.88 9.76 -7.07
N LYS A 22 -2.88 8.92 -7.39
CA LYS A 22 -4.25 9.39 -7.68
C LYS A 22 -5.18 9.54 -6.47
N THR A 23 -4.76 9.07 -5.30
CA THR A 23 -5.48 9.24 -4.03
C THR A 23 -4.48 9.87 -3.08
N GLY A 24 -4.36 11.20 -3.13
CA GLY A 24 -3.32 12.01 -2.47
C GLY A 24 -3.32 11.98 -0.93
N GLU A 25 -3.70 10.88 -0.30
CA GLU A 25 -3.65 10.68 1.14
C GLU A 25 -2.54 9.70 1.50
N ILE A 26 -1.32 10.26 1.51
CA ILE A 26 -0.21 9.96 2.41
C ILE A 26 0.12 8.47 2.56
N ILE A 27 1.05 7.98 1.74
CA ILE A 27 2.00 6.98 2.22
C ILE A 27 3.06 7.74 3.00
N GLY A 28 3.03 7.62 4.32
CA GLY A 28 3.87 8.38 5.25
C GLY A 28 5.35 8.19 4.99
N GLU A 29 6.14 9.22 5.31
CA GLU A 29 7.58 9.33 5.03
C GLU A 29 8.38 8.09 5.47
N LYS A 30 8.00 7.46 6.59
CA LYS A 30 8.63 6.22 7.05
C LYS A 30 8.44 5.04 6.11
N ALA A 31 7.21 4.82 5.64
CA ALA A 31 6.92 3.76 4.67
C ALA A 31 7.63 4.04 3.34
N TRP A 32 7.73 5.31 2.94
CA TRP A 32 8.49 5.72 1.77
C TRP A 32 9.99 5.40 1.92
N ASN A 33 10.62 5.81 3.02
CA ASN A 33 12.04 5.55 3.28
C ASN A 33 12.37 4.05 3.33
N GLU A 34 11.52 3.25 3.97
CA GLU A 34 11.69 1.79 3.95
C GLU A 34 11.49 1.21 2.54
N GLY A 35 10.57 1.79 1.75
CA GLY A 35 10.37 1.43 0.35
C GLY A 35 11.62 1.68 -0.50
N GLU A 36 12.28 2.83 -0.32
CA GLU A 36 13.54 3.13 -1.00
C GLU A 36 14.66 2.17 -0.60
N LYS A 37 14.77 1.84 0.69
CA LYS A 37 15.73 0.83 1.17
C LYS A 37 15.47 -0.53 0.55
N LEU A 38 14.21 -0.97 0.50
CA LEU A 38 13.83 -2.22 -0.15
C LEU A 38 14.19 -2.19 -1.65
N LEU A 39 13.93 -1.09 -2.36
CA LEU A 39 14.30 -0.96 -3.77
C LEU A 39 15.82 -1.04 -3.96
N LEU A 40 16.61 -0.35 -3.14
CA LEU A 40 18.07 -0.43 -3.17
C LEU A 40 18.58 -1.84 -2.90
N LEU A 41 17.95 -2.54 -1.96
CA LEU A 41 18.28 -3.93 -1.64
C LEU A 41 17.95 -4.86 -2.82
N LEU A 42 16.78 -4.71 -3.44
CA LEU A 42 16.40 -5.45 -4.64
C LEU A 42 17.36 -5.15 -5.80
N LYS A 43 17.80 -3.90 -5.99
CA LYS A 43 18.82 -3.58 -7.02
C LYS A 43 20.12 -4.35 -6.85
N ARG A 44 20.50 -4.63 -5.59
CA ARG A 44 21.72 -5.35 -5.25
C ARG A 44 21.57 -6.86 -5.42
N LYS A 45 20.47 -7.42 -4.93
CA LYS A 45 20.29 -8.87 -4.79
C LYS A 45 19.40 -9.50 -5.86
N GLU A 46 18.40 -8.75 -6.34
CA GLU A 46 17.37 -9.19 -7.29
C GLU A 46 17.16 -8.12 -8.38
N PRO A 47 18.18 -7.83 -9.20
CA PRO A 47 18.19 -6.67 -10.10
C PRO A 47 17.07 -6.69 -11.15
N ASP A 48 16.63 -7.86 -11.60
CA ASP A 48 15.49 -7.99 -12.53
C ASP A 48 14.16 -7.58 -11.90
N THR A 49 13.94 -7.96 -10.63
CA THR A 49 12.77 -7.51 -9.85
C THR A 49 12.80 -6.00 -9.67
N ALA A 50 13.97 -5.43 -9.34
CA ALA A 50 14.12 -3.98 -9.20
C ALA A 50 13.83 -3.23 -10.52
N LYS A 51 14.38 -3.70 -11.65
CA LYS A 51 14.10 -3.10 -12.97
C LYS A 51 12.61 -3.13 -13.30
N THR A 52 11.91 -4.21 -12.99
CA THR A 52 10.47 -4.32 -13.21
C THR A 52 9.71 -3.27 -12.40
N ILE A 53 10.10 -3.05 -11.15
CA ILE A 53 9.52 -2.01 -10.28
C ILE A 53 9.82 -0.60 -10.81
N GLU A 54 11.04 -0.33 -11.28
CA GLU A 54 11.40 0.98 -11.86
C GLU A 54 10.66 1.27 -13.17
N LEU A 55 10.44 0.25 -14.00
CA LEU A 55 9.60 0.38 -15.19
C LEU A 55 8.14 0.62 -14.84
N ALA A 56 7.66 0.03 -13.74
CA ALA A 56 6.32 0.26 -13.23
C ALA A 56 6.13 1.66 -12.66
N GLN A 57 7.15 2.28 -12.07
CA GLN A 57 7.08 3.69 -11.59
C GLN A 57 6.87 4.70 -12.72
N LYS A 58 7.28 4.37 -13.96
CA LYS A 58 7.13 5.26 -15.12
C LYS A 58 5.76 5.15 -15.79
N GLN A 59 4.89 4.27 -15.32
CA GLN A 59 3.62 3.93 -15.95
C GLN A 59 2.50 3.95 -14.91
N PRO A 60 1.27 4.36 -15.27
CA PRO A 60 0.13 4.17 -14.39
C PRO A 60 -0.05 2.67 -14.11
N LEU A 61 0.22 2.27 -12.87
CA LEU A 61 0.17 0.88 -12.45
C LEU A 61 -1.24 0.58 -11.91
N ASP A 62 -1.92 -0.37 -12.55
CA ASP A 62 -3.16 -0.91 -12.03
C ASP A 62 -2.89 -2.01 -10.98
N TYR A 63 -3.82 -2.19 -10.03
CA TYR A 63 -3.75 -3.19 -8.97
C TYR A 63 -3.39 -4.61 -9.48
N GLY A 64 -3.91 -5.00 -10.66
CA GLY A 64 -3.60 -6.30 -11.26
C GLY A 64 -2.11 -6.46 -11.60
N LYS A 65 -1.46 -5.40 -12.10
CA LYS A 65 -0.01 -5.42 -12.40
C LYS A 65 0.83 -5.33 -11.13
N ALA A 66 0.38 -4.57 -10.13
CA ALA A 66 1.04 -4.50 -8.83
C ALA A 66 1.07 -5.87 -8.14
N SER A 67 0.01 -6.68 -8.26
CA SER A 67 -0.02 -8.05 -7.74
C SER A 67 1.05 -8.94 -8.38
N LEU A 68 1.22 -8.88 -9.70
CA LEU A 68 2.23 -9.66 -10.42
C LEU A 68 3.66 -9.27 -10.03
N ILE A 69 3.92 -7.97 -9.86
CA ILE A 69 5.21 -7.48 -9.38
C ILE A 69 5.41 -7.86 -7.91
N GLY A 70 4.36 -7.77 -7.10
CA GLY A 70 4.34 -8.22 -5.70
C GLY A 70 4.68 -9.70 -5.56
N GLN A 71 4.26 -10.57 -6.48
CA GLN A 71 4.68 -11.98 -6.48
C GLN A 71 6.18 -12.16 -6.75
N GLN A 72 6.79 -11.30 -7.57
CA GLN A 72 8.23 -11.34 -7.80
C GLN A 72 9.00 -10.91 -6.54
N VAL A 73 8.54 -9.84 -5.89
CA VAL A 73 9.07 -9.40 -4.59
C VAL A 73 8.88 -10.48 -3.52
N GLU A 74 7.74 -11.18 -3.50
CA GLU A 74 7.50 -12.29 -2.58
C GLU A 74 8.45 -13.48 -2.84
N LYS A 75 8.69 -13.82 -4.10
CA LYS A 75 9.65 -14.87 -4.47
C LYS A 75 11.08 -14.50 -4.04
N ALA A 76 11.46 -13.23 -4.18
CA ALA A 76 12.73 -12.71 -3.69
C ALA A 76 12.82 -12.82 -2.16
N ALA A 77 11.78 -12.37 -1.44
CA ALA A 77 11.69 -12.48 0.01
C ALA A 77 11.75 -13.93 0.52
N LYS A 78 11.14 -14.88 -0.18
CA LYS A 78 11.20 -16.31 0.18
C LYS A 78 12.60 -16.91 0.06
N LYS A 79 13.48 -16.31 -0.75
CA LYS A 79 14.86 -16.77 -0.96
C LYS A 79 15.88 -16.05 -0.10
N ASP A 80 15.60 -14.81 0.30
CA ASP A 80 16.52 -13.97 1.05
C ASP A 80 15.82 -13.33 2.26
N SER A 81 16.32 -13.66 3.46
CA SER A 81 15.73 -13.19 4.72
C SER A 81 15.85 -11.67 4.92
N GLU A 82 16.87 -11.02 4.34
CA GLU A 82 17.02 -9.56 4.42
C GLU A 82 15.96 -8.87 3.55
N ILE A 83 15.68 -9.43 2.37
CA ILE A 83 14.56 -8.97 1.53
C ILE A 83 13.23 -9.20 2.24
N ALA A 84 13.02 -10.35 2.89
CA ALA A 84 11.81 -10.60 3.66
C ALA A 84 11.60 -9.59 4.79
N GLN A 85 12.65 -9.26 5.53
CA GLN A 85 12.60 -8.26 6.59
C GLN A 85 12.30 -6.87 6.04
N ALA A 86 12.94 -6.48 4.94
CA ALA A 86 12.68 -5.19 4.29
C ALA A 86 11.23 -5.10 3.76
N VAL A 87 10.70 -6.16 3.16
CA VAL A 87 9.28 -6.23 2.74
C VAL A 87 8.34 -6.07 3.94
N SER A 88 8.62 -6.74 5.05
CA SER A 88 7.80 -6.61 6.25
C SER A 88 7.87 -5.20 6.85
N ALA A 89 9.04 -4.56 6.84
CA ALA A 89 9.22 -3.20 7.34
C ALA A 89 8.35 -2.21 6.56
N VAL A 90 8.40 -2.27 5.23
CA VAL A 90 7.54 -1.43 4.37
C VAL A 90 6.07 -1.69 4.64
N ALA A 91 5.66 -2.96 4.72
CA ALA A 91 4.27 -3.32 4.95
C ALA A 91 3.75 -2.84 6.32
N ASN A 92 4.57 -2.91 7.36
CA ASN A 92 4.19 -2.46 8.71
C ASN A 92 4.01 -0.94 8.78
N GLU A 93 4.89 -0.17 8.13
CA GLU A 93 4.77 1.29 8.08
C GLU A 93 3.61 1.75 7.18
N ALA A 94 3.27 0.96 6.15
CA ALA A 94 2.18 1.26 5.22
C ALA A 94 0.80 0.79 5.69
N GLN A 95 0.72 -0.31 6.45
CA GLN A 95 -0.52 -0.90 6.97
C GLN A 95 -1.48 0.09 7.67
N PRO A 96 -1.03 0.96 8.60
CA PRO A 96 -1.92 1.91 9.26
C PRO A 96 -2.58 2.87 8.26
N GLN A 97 -1.90 3.20 7.17
CA GLN A 97 -2.37 4.13 6.15
C GLN A 97 -3.26 3.44 5.12
N LEU A 98 -2.92 2.22 4.69
CA LEU A 98 -3.79 1.39 3.86
C LEU A 98 -5.12 1.06 4.53
N THR A 99 -5.08 0.79 5.84
CA THR A 99 -6.30 0.56 6.63
C THR A 99 -7.15 1.83 6.66
N LYS A 100 -6.53 3.00 6.82
CA LYS A 100 -7.22 4.30 6.79
C LYS A 100 -7.85 4.58 5.41
N THR A 101 -7.11 4.39 4.31
CA THR A 101 -7.60 4.61 2.94
C THR A 101 -8.70 3.63 2.53
N ILE A 102 -8.64 2.37 2.97
CA ILE A 102 -9.71 1.38 2.74
C ILE A 102 -10.95 1.77 3.54
N ILE A 103 -10.79 2.16 4.82
CA ILE A 103 -11.90 2.62 5.65
C ILE A 103 -12.50 3.90 5.07
N GLU A 104 -11.72 4.89 4.66
CA GLU A 104 -12.19 6.18 4.14
C GLU A 104 -12.82 6.06 2.74
N ASN A 105 -12.30 5.21 1.85
CA ASN A 105 -13.00 4.88 0.59
C ASN A 105 -14.29 4.07 0.82
N TRP A 106 -14.38 3.29 1.90
CA TRP A 106 -15.63 2.63 2.30
C TRP A 106 -16.61 3.58 3.00
N GLN A 107 -16.14 4.64 3.64
CA GLN A 107 -17.00 5.66 4.28
C GLN A 107 -17.74 6.53 3.24
N GLY A 108 -17.39 6.42 1.95
CA GLY A 108 -18.23 6.89 0.83
C GLY A 108 -19.53 6.08 0.64
N ILE A 109 -19.72 4.98 1.38
CA ILE A 109 -20.97 4.21 1.44
C ILE A 109 -21.40 4.08 2.92
N ASN A 110 -22.23 5.01 3.37
CA ASN A 110 -23.11 4.94 4.55
C ASN A 110 -22.64 4.07 5.73
N VAL A 111 -21.96 4.67 6.73
CA VAL A 111 -22.01 4.15 8.11
C VAL A 111 -22.95 5.02 8.93
N LYS A 112 -24.25 4.77 8.73
CA LYS A 112 -25.32 5.16 9.64
C LYS A 112 -25.24 4.21 10.85
N GLY A 113 -24.61 4.65 11.94
CA GLY A 113 -24.74 3.97 13.23
C GLY A 113 -23.59 4.24 14.20
N GLY A 114 -23.74 5.26 15.06
CA GLY A 114 -22.86 5.45 16.21
C GLY A 114 -22.87 6.86 16.78
N THR A 115 -24.01 7.30 17.31
CA THR A 115 -24.26 8.54 18.08
C THR A 115 -23.68 9.85 17.52
N ASN A 116 -24.40 10.45 16.57
CA ASN A 116 -24.34 11.90 16.42
C ASN A 116 -25.06 12.54 17.61
N SER A 117 -24.32 13.12 18.55
CA SER A 117 -24.87 14.19 19.39
C SER A 117 -25.06 15.42 18.50
N ILE A 118 -26.15 15.43 17.72
CA ILE A 118 -26.64 16.66 17.09
C ILE A 118 -27.38 17.41 18.21
N SER A 119 -26.62 18.15 19.01
CA SER A 119 -27.20 19.14 19.89
C SER A 119 -27.73 20.29 19.03
N GLY A 120 -29.04 20.25 18.78
CA GLY A 120 -29.85 21.42 18.45
C GLY A 120 -29.75 21.91 17.00
N ASN A 121 -30.65 21.44 16.14
CA ASN A 121 -31.25 22.31 15.13
C ASN A 121 -32.73 21.94 14.99
N THR A 122 -33.57 22.77 15.59
CA THR A 122 -35.03 22.78 15.43
C THR A 122 -35.36 23.12 13.99
N PHE A 123 -36.04 22.22 13.28
CA PHE A 123 -36.74 22.57 12.04
C PHE A 123 -38.24 22.60 12.36
N ASN A 124 -38.81 23.81 12.34
CA ASN A 124 -40.26 24.02 12.30
C ASN A 124 -40.79 23.58 10.93
N PHE A 125 -41.90 22.84 10.93
CA PHE A 125 -42.71 22.53 9.75
C PHE A 125 -43.62 23.70 9.39
#